data_AF-A0A1D2NKZ2-F1
#
_entry.id   AF-A0A1D2NKZ2-F1
#
_cell.length_a   1.000
_cell.length_b   1.000
_cell.length_c   1.000
_cell.angle_alpha   90.00
_cell.angle_beta   90.00
_cell.angle_gamma   90.00
#
_symmetry.space_group_name_H-M   'P 1'
#
loop_
_entity.id
_entity.type
_entity.pdbx_description
1 polymer ?
#
loop_
_entity_poly.entity_id
_entity_poly.type
_entity_poly.pdbx_seq_one_letter_code
_entity_poly.pdbx_strand_id
1 'polypeptide(L)'
;MINVNPFCDSDARNGLQFLAGLNLIIICLSILVDTLALVEILEFSELWDLSHFYLPVYAGYALLGSDVLTNLLQLLCGWTLYSSVTRKSYEKIQKLYIPGILLFIIQLAIIICYLVCIPSSPYFYYFSLMTCLYKGYLFWPMKKFINDNSHSHHSYSRLRVSERTRLLASVA
;
A
#
# COMPACT_ATOMS: atom_id res chain seq x y z
N MET A 1 -19.92 9.84 -29.87
CA MET A 1 -19.63 10.03 -28.43
C MET A 1 -19.57 8.65 -27.80
N ILE A 2 -18.40 8.20 -27.35
CA ILE A 2 -18.33 6.99 -26.52
C ILE A 2 -18.69 7.45 -25.11
N ASN A 3 -19.92 7.18 -24.69
CA ASN A 3 -20.36 7.38 -23.31
C ASN A 3 -19.58 6.37 -22.45
N VAL A 4 -18.48 6.82 -21.83
CA VAL A 4 -17.88 6.07 -20.73
C VAL A 4 -18.89 6.13 -19.60
N ASN A 5 -19.48 4.98 -19.29
CA ASN A 5 -20.61 4.88 -18.38
C ASN A 5 -20.17 5.41 -17.00
N PRO A 6 -20.73 6.54 -16.50
CA PRO A 6 -20.33 7.13 -15.21
C PRO A 6 -20.56 6.20 -14.02
N PHE A 7 -21.33 5.13 -14.21
CA PHE A 7 -21.55 4.05 -13.26
C PHE A 7 -20.34 3.13 -13.11
N CYS A 8 -19.57 2.85 -14.18
CA CYS A 8 -18.37 1.99 -14.10
C CYS A 8 -17.25 2.61 -13.26
N ASP A 9 -17.08 3.94 -13.32
CA ASP A 9 -16.11 4.66 -12.47
C ASP A 9 -16.52 4.66 -11.00
N SER A 10 -17.82 4.57 -10.71
CA SER A 10 -18.32 4.49 -9.34
C SER A 10 -18.02 3.12 -8.70
N ASP A 11 -18.22 2.03 -9.44
CA ASP A 11 -18.03 0.67 -8.92
C ASP A 11 -16.56 0.32 -8.70
N ALA A 12 -15.68 0.66 -9.66
CA ALA A 12 -14.24 0.46 -9.52
C ALA A 12 -13.66 1.29 -8.35
N ARG A 13 -14.17 2.52 -8.16
CA ARG A 13 -13.77 3.39 -7.04
C ARG A 13 -14.25 2.86 -5.70
N ASN A 14 -15.49 2.39 -5.61
CA ASN A 14 -16.04 1.81 -4.39
C ASN A 14 -15.26 0.55 -4.01
N GLY A 15 -14.89 -0.29 -4.98
CA GLY A 15 -14.00 -1.43 -4.79
C GLY A 15 -12.61 -1.01 -4.28
N LEU A 16 -11.99 0.00 -4.90
CA LEU A 16 -10.68 0.49 -4.44
C LEU A 16 -10.74 1.11 -3.03
N GLN A 17 -11.81 1.83 -2.70
CA GLN A 17 -12.03 2.40 -1.38
C GLN A 17 -12.18 1.31 -0.32
N PHE A 18 -12.98 0.28 -0.61
CA PHE A 18 -13.13 -0.88 0.27
C PHE A 18 -11.78 -1.58 0.50
N LEU A 19 -11.03 -1.85 -0.57
CA LEU A 19 -9.73 -2.50 -0.48
C LEU A 19 -8.70 -1.66 0.30
N ALA A 20 -8.71 -0.33 0.12
CA ALA A 20 -7.87 0.59 0.88
C ALA A 20 -8.26 0.62 2.37
N GLY A 21 -9.55 0.56 2.70
CA GLY A 21 -10.05 0.46 4.07
C GLY A 21 -9.63 -0.86 4.74
N LEU A 22 -9.77 -1.98 4.04
CA LEU A 22 -9.32 -3.28 4.55
C LEU A 22 -7.79 -3.33 4.72
N ASN A 23 -7.02 -2.67 3.84
CA ASN A 23 -5.57 -2.51 4.01
C ASN A 23 -5.22 -1.82 5.34
N LEU A 24 -5.96 -0.76 5.71
CA LEU A 24 -5.74 -0.05 6.96
C LEU A 24 -5.96 -0.95 8.18
N ILE A 25 -7.02 -1.77 8.16
CA ILE A 25 -7.31 -2.72 9.24
C ILE A 25 -6.18 -3.74 9.37
N ILE A 26 -5.72 -4.32 8.25
CA ILE A 26 -4.63 -5.30 8.24
C ILE A 26 -3.34 -4.68 8.79
N ILE A 27 -2.98 -3.45 8.37
CA ILE A 27 -1.79 -2.75 8.86
C ILE A 27 -1.90 -2.46 10.36
N CYS A 28 -3.05 -2.00 10.86
CA CYS A 28 -3.25 -1.77 12.29
C CYS A 28 -3.07 -3.05 13.12
N LEU A 29 -3.59 -4.18 12.63
CA LEU A 29 -3.40 -5.48 13.27
C LEU A 29 -1.92 -5.91 13.24
N SER A 30 -1.22 -5.67 12.12
CA SER A 30 0.21 -5.95 12.01
C SER A 30 1.01 -5.16 13.04
N ILE A 31 0.78 -3.83 13.14
CA ILE A 31 1.44 -2.98 14.14
C ILE A 31 1.21 -3.49 15.56
N LEU A 32 -0.03 -3.90 15.88
CA LEU A 32 -0.35 -4.44 17.19
C LEU A 32 0.44 -5.71 17.49
N VAL A 33 0.47 -6.67 16.56
CA VAL A 33 1.19 -7.93 16.71
C VAL A 33 2.70 -7.68 16.83
N ASP A 34 3.28 -6.81 15.99
CA ASP A 34 4.70 -6.49 16.02
C ASP A 34 5.09 -5.79 17.33
N THR A 35 4.22 -4.93 17.85
CA THR A 35 4.46 -4.25 19.13
C THR A 35 4.41 -5.23 20.29
N LEU A 36 3.44 -6.17 20.29
CA LEU A 36 3.37 -7.23 21.30
C LEU A 36 4.61 -8.12 21.28
N ALA A 37 5.07 -8.50 20.08
CA ALA A 37 6.31 -9.27 19.91
C ALA A 37 7.54 -8.50 20.41
N LEU A 38 7.61 -7.19 20.16
CA LEU A 38 8.69 -6.34 20.67
C LEU A 38 8.71 -6.30 22.20
N VAL A 39 7.54 -6.16 22.84
CA VAL A 39 7.43 -6.19 24.31
C VAL A 39 7.82 -7.56 24.85
N GLU A 40 7.35 -8.64 24.23
CA GLU A 40 7.69 -10.01 24.63
C GLU A 40 9.21 -10.26 24.60
N ILE A 41 9.90 -9.81 23.55
CA ILE A 41 11.36 -9.96 23.46
C ILE A 41 12.06 -9.08 24.51
N LEU A 42 11.58 -7.85 24.74
CA LEU A 42 12.18 -6.96 25.74
C LEU A 42 12.03 -7.50 27.17
N GLU A 43 10.85 -8.01 27.53
CA GLU A 43 10.58 -8.53 28.88
C GLU A 43 11.16 -9.92 29.13
N PHE A 44 11.17 -10.78 28.11
CA PHE A 44 11.57 -12.18 28.25
C PHE A 44 12.86 -12.53 27.53
N SER A 45 13.71 -11.55 27.16
CA SER A 45 14.95 -11.77 26.39
C SER A 45 15.87 -12.88 26.93
N GLU A 46 15.87 -13.11 28.25
CA GLU A 46 16.64 -14.18 28.91
C GLU A 46 16.08 -15.60 28.65
N LEU A 47 14.80 -15.73 28.31
CA LEU A 47 14.13 -16.99 27.99
C LEU A 47 14.25 -17.37 26.51
N TRP A 48 14.69 -16.43 25.66
CA TRP A 48 14.89 -16.70 24.25
C TRP A 48 16.23 -17.41 24.06
N ASP A 49 16.17 -18.67 23.64
CA ASP A 49 17.37 -19.46 23.36
C ASP A 49 18.18 -18.81 22.22
N LEU A 50 19.23 -18.10 22.61
CA LEU A 50 20.14 -17.38 21.71
C LEU A 50 20.83 -18.30 20.71
N SER A 51 20.87 -19.62 20.97
CA SER A 51 21.43 -20.60 20.06
C SER A 51 20.60 -20.80 18.78
N HIS A 52 19.34 -20.37 18.77
CA HIS A 52 18.44 -20.49 17.62
C HIS A 52 18.46 -19.27 16.69
N PHE A 53 19.14 -18.20 17.07
CA PHE A 53 19.27 -17.02 16.22
C PHE A 53 20.55 -17.07 15.40
N TYR A 54 20.41 -16.88 14.08
CA TYR A 54 21.56 -16.68 13.19
C TYR A 54 22.14 -15.26 13.30
N LEU A 55 21.40 -14.33 13.91
CA LEU A 55 21.82 -12.96 14.16
C LEU A 55 21.82 -12.61 15.65
N PRO A 56 22.69 -11.68 16.08
CA PRO A 56 22.66 -11.17 17.43
C PRO A 56 21.30 -10.55 17.78
N VAL A 57 20.90 -10.62 19.05
CA VAL A 57 19.62 -10.09 19.57
C VAL A 57 19.40 -8.62 19.19
N TYR A 58 20.46 -7.81 19.20
CA TYR A 58 20.39 -6.40 18.80
C TYR A 58 19.91 -6.20 17.36
N ALA A 59 20.24 -7.13 16.46
CA ALA A 59 19.77 -7.09 15.09
C ALA A 59 18.31 -7.54 14.99
N GLY A 60 17.84 -8.43 15.88
CA GLY A 60 16.42 -8.77 16.03
C GLY A 60 15.58 -7.57 16.46
N TYR A 61 16.03 -6.79 17.45
CA TYR A 61 15.38 -5.54 17.84
C TYR A 61 15.32 -4.52 16.70
N ALA A 62 16.44 -4.34 15.98
CA ALA A 62 16.48 -3.43 14.84
C ALA A 62 15.52 -3.87 13.71
N LEU A 63 15.41 -5.19 13.47
CA LEU A 63 14.52 -5.74 12.46
C LEU A 63 13.04 -5.49 12.82
N LEU A 64 12.63 -5.83 14.05
CA LEU A 64 11.26 -5.59 14.53
C LEU A 64 10.93 -4.09 14.58
N GLY A 65 11.85 -3.26 15.07
CA GLY A 65 11.67 -1.81 15.06
C GLY A 65 11.53 -1.25 13.63
N SER A 66 12.28 -1.80 12.67
CA SER A 66 12.15 -1.43 11.26
C SER A 66 10.81 -1.88 10.65
N ASP A 67 10.26 -3.01 11.09
CA ASP A 67 8.96 -3.51 10.64
C ASP A 67 7.83 -2.61 11.17
N VAL A 68 7.84 -2.30 12.46
CA VAL A 68 6.89 -1.34 13.09
C VAL A 68 6.94 0.02 12.38
N LEU A 69 8.15 0.56 12.13
CA LEU A 69 8.31 1.83 11.43
C LEU A 69 7.77 1.76 9.99
N THR A 70 8.04 0.66 9.29
CA THR A 70 7.57 0.43 7.93
C THR A 70 6.05 0.33 7.89
N ASN A 71 5.43 -0.39 8.83
CA ASN A 71 3.98 -0.50 8.97
C ASN A 71 3.32 0.85 9.33
N LEU A 72 3.97 1.70 10.14
CA LEU A 72 3.51 3.07 10.41
C LEU A 72 3.53 3.95 9.15
N LEU A 73 4.60 3.91 8.35
CA LEU A 73 4.66 4.63 7.08
C LEU A 73 3.59 4.15 6.11
N GLN A 74 3.32 2.85 6.09
CA GLN A 74 2.27 2.27 5.27
C GLN A 74 0.88 2.63 5.76
N LEU A 75 0.67 2.80 7.07
CA LEU A 75 -0.59 3.32 7.62
C LEU A 75 -0.86 4.72 7.08
N LEU A 76 0.16 5.59 7.06
CA LEU A 76 0.06 6.94 6.49
C LEU A 76 -0.24 6.89 4.98
N CYS A 77 0.46 6.05 4.23
CA CYS A 77 0.20 5.87 2.80
C CYS A 77 -1.21 5.31 2.53
N GLY A 78 -1.66 4.31 3.29
CA GLY A 78 -2.97 3.71 3.20
C GLY A 78 -4.09 4.70 3.53
N TRP A 79 -3.88 5.54 4.54
CA TRP A 79 -4.82 6.59 4.94
C TRP A 79 -4.93 7.66 3.85
N THR A 80 -3.78 8.06 3.29
CA THR A 80 -3.74 9.02 2.20
C THR A 80 -4.40 8.46 0.93
N LEU A 81 -4.24 7.17 0.65
CA LEU A 81 -4.94 6.49 -0.44
C LEU A 81 -6.45 6.48 -0.20
N TYR A 82 -6.91 6.00 0.96
CA TYR A 82 -8.33 5.95 1.32
C TYR A 82 -9.02 7.32 1.21
N SER A 83 -8.38 8.34 1.79
CA SER A 83 -8.89 9.71 1.76
C SER A 83 -8.85 10.31 0.34
N SER A 84 -7.85 9.98 -0.48
CA SER A 84 -7.75 10.47 -1.86
C SER A 84 -8.79 9.83 -2.77
N VAL A 85 -9.11 8.55 -2.58
CA VAL A 85 -10.21 7.85 -3.28
C VAL A 85 -11.55 8.50 -2.90
N THR A 86 -11.77 8.77 -1.61
CA THR A 86 -12.99 9.43 -1.11
C THR A 86 -13.16 10.85 -1.67
N ARG A 87 -12.06 11.62 -1.71
CA ARG A 87 -12.04 13.01 -2.19
C ARG A 87 -11.90 13.16 -3.71
N LYS A 88 -11.91 12.05 -4.46
CA LYS A 88 -11.75 12.03 -5.94
C LYS A 88 -10.46 12.70 -6.43
N SER A 89 -9.38 12.59 -5.68
CA SER A 89 -8.09 13.22 -6.00
C SER A 89 -7.15 12.25 -6.72
N TYR A 90 -7.36 12.09 -8.02
CA TYR A 90 -6.60 11.15 -8.88
C TYR A 90 -5.09 11.41 -8.89
N GLU A 91 -4.68 12.67 -8.94
CA GLU A 91 -3.26 13.07 -8.93
C GLU A 91 -2.54 12.57 -7.67
N LYS A 92 -3.22 12.59 -6.52
CA LYS A 92 -2.67 12.08 -5.26
C LYS A 92 -2.54 10.56 -5.27
N ILE A 93 -3.52 9.85 -5.84
CA ILE A 93 -3.47 8.39 -5.99
C ILE A 93 -2.28 7.99 -6.86
N GLN A 94 -2.03 8.69 -7.97
CA GLN A 94 -0.89 8.41 -8.84
C GLN A 94 0.46 8.66 -8.14
N LYS A 95 0.57 9.76 -7.37
CA LYS A 95 1.78 10.07 -6.58
C LYS A 95 2.05 9.04 -5.47
N LEU A 96 1.03 8.37 -4.95
CA LEU A 96 1.16 7.34 -3.92
C LEU A 96 1.58 5.97 -4.45
N TYR A 97 1.53 5.74 -5.76
CA TYR A 97 1.85 4.44 -6.36
C TYR A 97 3.32 4.06 -6.15
N ILE A 98 4.25 4.97 -6.44
CA ILE A 98 5.70 4.77 -6.28
C ILE A 98 6.09 4.51 -4.81
N PRO A 99 5.72 5.38 -3.83
CA PRO A 99 6.06 5.12 -2.43
C PRO A 99 5.38 3.85 -1.90
N GLY A 100 4.20 3.50 -2.40
CA GLY A 100 3.55 2.22 -2.08
C GLY A 100 4.41 1.02 -2.50
N ILE A 101 4.90 0.99 -3.75
CA ILE A 101 5.78 -0.09 -4.24
C ILE A 101 7.08 -0.15 -3.43
N LEU A 102 7.68 1.00 -3.12
CA LEU A 102 8.91 1.05 -2.33
C LEU A 102 8.70 0.42 -0.94
N LEU A 103 7.62 0.79 -0.26
CA LEU A 103 7.27 0.23 1.05
C LEU A 103 6.93 -1.26 0.98
N PHE A 104 6.40 -1.74 -0.15
CA PHE A 104 6.18 -3.17 -0.39
C PHE A 104 7.50 -3.94 -0.56
N ILE A 105 8.46 -3.40 -1.32
CA ILE A 105 9.79 -4.03 -1.49
C ILE A 105 10.53 -4.07 -0.15
N ILE A 106 10.47 -3.01 0.64
CA ILE A 106 11.07 -2.97 1.98
C ILE A 106 10.43 -4.04 2.88
N GLN A 107 9.11 -4.16 2.89
CA GLN A 107 8.41 -5.21 3.64
C GLN A 107 8.87 -6.61 3.22
N LEU A 108 9.01 -6.84 1.92
CA LEU A 108 9.46 -8.13 1.39
C LEU A 108 10.89 -8.46 1.85
N ALA A 109 11.78 -7.47 1.87
CA ALA A 109 13.14 -7.64 2.39
C ALA A 109 13.14 -8.00 3.88
N ILE A 110 12.30 -7.33 4.69
CA ILE A 110 12.14 -7.62 6.12
C ILE A 110 11.64 -9.07 6.32
N ILE A 111 10.66 -9.53 5.53
CA ILE A 111 10.14 -10.90 5.58
C ILE A 111 11.23 -11.93 5.23
N ILE A 112 12.05 -11.67 4.21
CA ILE A 112 13.18 -12.54 3.85
C ILE A 112 14.18 -12.60 5.01
N CYS A 113 14.47 -11.46 5.65
CA CYS A 113 15.31 -11.43 6.84
C CYS A 113 14.70 -12.25 7.99
N TYR A 114 13.39 -12.18 8.25
CA TYR A 114 12.77 -13.04 9.27
C TYR A 114 12.99 -14.53 8.97
N LEU A 115 12.76 -14.95 7.72
CA LEU A 115 12.92 -16.35 7.30
C LEU A 115 14.34 -16.89 7.50
N VAL A 116 15.35 -16.05 7.30
CA VAL A 116 16.76 -16.44 7.41
C VAL A 116 17.25 -16.33 8.86
N CYS A 117 16.77 -15.33 9.59
CA CYS A 117 17.43 -14.86 10.81
C CYS A 117 16.73 -15.30 12.10
N ILE A 118 15.41 -15.53 12.06
CA ILE A 118 14.58 -15.83 13.25
C ILE A 118 13.66 -17.03 12.95
N PRO A 119 14.12 -18.27 13.20
CA PRO A 119 13.36 -19.48 12.86
C PRO A 119 12.20 -19.81 13.83
N SER A 120 12.08 -19.13 14.98
CA SER A 120 11.40 -19.73 16.15
C SER A 120 10.02 -19.19 16.52
N SER A 121 9.52 -18.05 16.01
CA SER A 121 8.15 -17.61 16.32
C SER A 121 7.30 -17.41 15.06
N PRO A 122 6.31 -18.29 14.82
CA PRO A 122 5.59 -18.35 13.56
C PRO A 122 4.67 -17.15 13.33
N TYR A 123 4.20 -16.50 14.40
CA TYR A 123 3.05 -15.60 14.31
C TYR A 123 3.37 -14.25 13.66
N PHE A 124 4.48 -13.60 14.02
CA PHE A 124 4.84 -12.31 13.41
C PHE A 124 5.15 -12.45 11.91
N TYR A 125 5.81 -13.54 11.50
CA TYR A 125 6.10 -13.81 10.10
C TYR A 125 4.81 -13.93 9.27
N TYR A 126 3.81 -14.66 9.78
CA TYR A 126 2.54 -14.85 9.06
C TYR A 126 1.77 -13.55 8.88
N PHE A 127 1.75 -12.66 9.88
CA PHE A 127 1.09 -11.36 9.76
C PHE A 127 1.81 -10.45 8.78
N SER A 128 3.14 -10.34 8.84
CA SER A 128 3.92 -9.56 7.89
C SER A 128 3.77 -10.10 6.45
N LEU A 129 3.71 -11.43 6.28
CA LEU A 129 3.43 -12.08 5.00
C LEU A 129 2.03 -11.75 4.46
N MET A 130 0.98 -11.90 5.28
CA MET A 130 -0.40 -11.57 4.91
C MET A 130 -0.52 -10.10 4.48
N THR A 131 0.07 -9.19 5.25
CA THR A 131 0.11 -7.76 4.96
C THR A 131 0.85 -7.48 3.64
N CYS A 132 1.94 -8.20 3.35
CA CYS A 132 2.68 -8.08 2.10
C CYS A 132 1.87 -8.58 0.89
N LEU A 133 1.29 -9.78 0.98
CA LEU A 133 0.46 -10.36 -0.09
C LEU A 133 -0.75 -9.48 -0.40
N TYR A 134 -1.42 -8.96 0.63
CA TYR A 134 -2.56 -8.07 0.47
C TYR A 134 -2.20 -6.77 -0.27
N LYS A 135 -1.02 -6.18 0.01
CA LYS A 135 -0.53 -5.01 -0.73
C LYS A 135 -0.21 -5.33 -2.18
N GLY A 136 0.44 -6.47 -2.43
CA GLY A 136 0.67 -6.98 -3.78
C GLY A 136 -0.63 -7.03 -4.58
N TYR A 137 -1.68 -7.56 -3.95
CA TYR A 137 -3.03 -7.57 -4.51
C TYR A 137 -3.61 -6.15 -4.72
N LEU A 138 -3.45 -5.23 -3.77
CA LEU A 138 -3.95 -3.85 -3.82
C LEU A 138 -3.34 -3.01 -4.96
N PHE A 139 -2.10 -3.29 -5.39
CA PHE A 139 -1.48 -2.57 -6.51
C PHE A 139 -2.16 -2.85 -7.84
N TRP A 140 -2.76 -4.01 -8.02
CA TRP A 140 -3.42 -4.36 -9.27
C TRP A 140 -4.67 -3.48 -9.57
N PRO A 141 -5.66 -3.34 -8.67
CA PRO A 141 -6.78 -2.44 -8.88
C PRO A 141 -6.35 -0.96 -8.91
N MET A 142 -5.31 -0.59 -8.15
CA MET A 142 -4.76 0.76 -8.19
C MET A 142 -4.14 1.09 -9.56
N LYS A 143 -3.37 0.16 -10.14
CA LYS A 143 -2.78 0.30 -11.48
C LYS A 143 -3.86 0.36 -12.56
N LYS A 144 -4.88 -0.50 -12.47
CA LYS A 144 -6.02 -0.48 -13.39
C LYS A 144 -6.73 0.88 -13.35
N PHE A 145 -7.02 1.37 -12.14
CA PHE A 145 -7.67 2.67 -11.92
C PHE A 145 -6.87 3.84 -12.48
N ILE A 146 -5.53 3.84 -12.34
CA ILE A 146 -4.66 4.87 -12.92
C ILE A 146 -4.70 4.83 -14.46
N ASN A 147 -4.58 3.65 -15.06
CA ASN A 147 -4.58 3.48 -16.51
C ASN A 147 -5.91 3.94 -17.15
N ASP A 148 -7.04 3.50 -16.60
CA ASP A 148 -8.37 3.83 -17.12
C ASP A 148 -8.61 5.36 -17.11
N ASN A 149 -8.13 6.07 -16.08
CA ASN A 149 -8.29 7.52 -15.95
C ASN A 149 -7.25 8.35 -16.72
N SER A 150 -6.08 7.78 -17.00
CA SER A 150 -5.07 8.44 -17.85
C SER A 150 -5.53 8.58 -19.31
N HIS A 151 -6.27 7.58 -19.82
CA HIS A 151 -6.80 7.57 -21.18
C HIS A 151 -7.99 8.51 -21.37
N SER A 152 -8.82 8.69 -20.34
CA SER A 152 -9.94 9.64 -20.39
C SER A 152 -9.43 11.08 -20.43
N HIS A 153 -8.43 11.45 -19.63
CA HIS A 153 -7.86 12.80 -19.61
C HIS A 153 -7.23 13.23 -20.95
N HIS A 154 -6.56 12.29 -21.65
CA HIS A 154 -6.02 12.56 -22.98
C HIS A 154 -7.10 12.72 -24.04
N SER A 155 -8.19 11.97 -23.93
CA SER A 155 -9.35 12.08 -24.84
C SER A 155 -10.08 13.42 -24.65
N TYR A 156 -10.31 13.83 -23.39
CA TYR A 156 -10.96 15.09 -23.06
C TYR A 156 -10.15 16.32 -23.46
N SER A 157 -8.82 16.28 -23.31
CA SER A 157 -7.94 17.38 -23.75
C SER A 157 -7.95 17.56 -25.27
N ARG A 158 -7.93 16.47 -26.06
CA ARG A 158 -8.06 16.54 -27.52
C ARG A 158 -9.42 17.05 -27.98
N LEU A 159 -10.50 16.62 -27.33
CA LEU A 159 -11.86 17.10 -27.63
C LEU A 159 -12.02 18.60 -27.36
N ARG A 160 -11.49 19.12 -26.24
CA ARG A 160 -11.49 20.56 -25.95
C ARG A 160 -10.72 21.39 -26.97
N VAL A 161 -9.58 20.88 -27.44
CA VAL A 161 -8.78 21.58 -28.47
C VAL A 161 -9.55 21.60 -29.79
N SER A 162 -10.23 20.51 -30.15
CA SER A 162 -11.09 20.42 -31.34
C SER A 162 -12.33 21.32 -31.26
N GLU A 163 -12.98 21.42 -30.10
CA GLU A 163 -14.11 22.35 -29.90
C GLU A 163 -13.66 23.82 -29.94
N ARG A 164 -12.52 24.15 -29.32
CA ARG A 164 -11.97 25.52 -29.42
C ARG A 164 -11.59 25.87 -30.85
N THR A 165 -11.01 24.95 -31.62
CA THR A 165 -10.72 25.19 -33.05
C THR A 165 -11.99 25.31 -33.88
N ARG A 166 -13.03 24.50 -33.62
CA ARG A 166 -14.34 24.64 -34.28
C ARG A 166 -15.01 25.98 -33.97
N LEU A 167 -14.99 26.40 -32.71
CA LEU A 167 -15.57 27.68 -32.29
C LEU A 167 -14.82 28.87 -32.91
N LEU A 168 -13.49 28.83 -32.95
CA LEU A 168 -12.69 29.86 -33.62
C LEU A 168 -12.93 29.89 -35.14
N ALA A 169 -13.12 28.73 -35.78
CA ALA A 169 -13.44 28.65 -37.20
C ALA A 169 -14.86 29.12 -37.55
N SER A 170 -15.79 29.15 -36.59
CA SER A 170 -17.16 29.64 -36.79
C SER A 170 -17.33 31.15 -36.63
N VAL A 171 -16.29 31.86 -36.16
CA VAL A 171 -16.29 33.32 -35.92
C VAL A 171 -15.53 34.09 -37.01
N ALA A 172 -14.79 33.39 -37.89
CA ALA A 172 -14.10 33.94 -39.05
C ALA A 172 -14.92 33.77 -40.33
#